data_AF-A0A919ZWN3-F1
#
_entry.id   AF-A0A919ZWN3-F1
#
_cell.length_a   1.000
_cell.length_b   1.000
_cell.length_c   1.000
_cell.angle_alpha   90.00
_cell.angle_beta   90.00
_cell.angle_gamma   90.00
#
_symmetry.space_group_name_H-M   'P 1'
#
loop_
_entity.id
_entity.type
_entity.pdbx_description
1 polymer ?
#
loop_
_entity_poly.entity_id
_entity_poly.type
_entity_poly.pdbx_seq_one_letter_code
_entity_poly.pdbx_strand_id
1 'polypeptide(L)' 'MFLGNDINDISAYKKIGIKVAVLDAFPELDSFIDFKTSKKGGEGAVREICDLVVYHNNIDE' A
#
# COMPACT_ATOMS: atom_id res chain seq x y z
N MET A 1 -0.77 1.59 8.74
CA MET A 1 -0.79 1.30 7.29
C MET A 1 -0.23 -0.09 7.05
N PHE A 2 -0.73 -0.82 6.06
CA PHE A 2 -0.18 -2.11 5.62
C PHE A 2 -0.11 -2.14 4.09
N LEU A 3 1.03 -2.58 3.54
CA LEU A 3 1.25 -2.77 2.10
C LEU A 3 1.27 -4.28 1.79
N GLY A 4 0.28 -4.75 1.03
CA GLY A 4 0.12 -6.16 0.66
C GLY A 4 0.26 -6.42 -0.84
N ASN A 5 0.19 -7.70 -1.19
CA ASN A 5 0.29 -8.22 -2.54
C ASN A 5 -0.72 -9.34 -2.84
N ASP A 6 -1.15 -10.09 -1.82
CA ASP A 6 -1.84 -11.38 -2.00
C ASP A 6 -3.08 -11.50 -1.08
N ILE A 7 -3.96 -12.45 -1.41
CA ILE A 7 -5.31 -12.61 -0.82
C ILE A 7 -5.25 -12.82 0.70
N ASN A 8 -4.18 -13.43 1.21
CA ASN A 8 -3.97 -13.62 2.65
C ASN A 8 -3.85 -12.28 3.42
N ASP A 9 -3.48 -11.19 2.74
CA ASP A 9 -3.39 -9.83 3.32
C ASP A 9 -4.76 -9.24 3.66
N ILE A 10 -5.86 -9.74 3.07
CA ILE A 10 -7.23 -9.26 3.35
C ILE A 10 -7.55 -9.36 4.86
N SER A 11 -7.00 -10.38 5.53
CA SER A 11 -7.17 -10.54 6.97
C SER A 11 -6.55 -9.39 7.79
N ALA A 12 -5.43 -8.82 7.32
CA ALA A 12 -4.80 -7.64 7.88
C ALA A 12 -5.56 -6.36 7.48
N TYR A 13 -6.04 -6.27 6.23
CA TYR A 13 -6.83 -5.14 5.76
C TYR A 13 -8.09 -4.91 6.59
N LYS A 14 -8.77 -5.97 7.05
CA LYS A 14 -9.95 -5.87 7.93
C LYS A 14 -9.65 -5.25 9.30
N LYS A 15 -8.39 -5.07 9.69
CA LYS A 15 -7.97 -4.61 11.03
C LYS A 15 -7.20 -3.29 11.04
N ILE A 16 -6.84 -2.75 9.88
CA ILE A 16 -5.95 -1.58 9.76
C ILE A 16 -6.65 -0.42 9.06
N GLY A 17 -6.23 0.81 9.38
CA GLY A 17 -6.85 2.03 8.85
C GLY A 17 -6.43 2.45 7.45
N ILE A 18 -5.24 2.06 6.97
CA ILE A 18 -4.74 2.40 5.63
C ILE A 18 -4.23 1.11 4.98
N LYS A 19 -4.88 0.71 3.89
CA LYS A 19 -4.70 -0.55 3.18
C LYS A 19 -4.13 -0.24 1.80
N VAL A 20 -2.93 -0.71 1.54
CA VAL A 20 -2.22 -0.42 0.31
C VAL A 20 -1.87 -1.71 -0.39
N ALA A 21 -1.99 -1.77 -1.71
CA ALA A 21 -1.45 -2.89 -2.49
C ALA A 21 -0.41 -2.44 -3.51
N VAL A 22 0.50 -3.34 -3.86
CA VAL A 22 1.45 -3.10 -4.96
C VAL A 22 0.75 -3.14 -6.33
N LEU A 23 1.37 -2.57 -7.38
CA LEU A 23 0.75 -2.48 -8.71
C LEU A 23 0.32 -3.85 -9.26
N ASP A 24 1.19 -4.85 -9.10
CA ASP A 24 1.02 -6.23 -9.56
C ASP A 24 0.40 -7.16 -8.51
N ALA A 25 -0.22 -6.59 -7.48
CA ALA A 25 -1.00 -7.36 -6.52
C ALA A 25 -2.20 -8.05 -7.18
N PHE A 26 -2.61 -9.18 -6.60
CA PHE A 26 -3.77 -9.95 -7.06
C PHE A 26 -5.03 -9.06 -7.14
N PRO A 27 -5.79 -9.08 -8.26
CA PRO A 27 -6.96 -8.20 -8.46
C PRO A 27 -8.04 -8.32 -7.38
N GLU A 28 -8.11 -9.45 -6.69
CA GLU A 28 -8.99 -9.70 -5.55
C GLU A 28 -8.84 -8.65 -4.43
N LEU A 29 -7.67 -8.01 -4.32
CA LEU A 29 -7.39 -6.97 -3.33
C LEU A 29 -8.03 -5.62 -3.69
N ASP A 30 -8.39 -5.37 -4.95
CA ASP A 30 -8.80 -4.04 -5.43
C ASP A 30 -10.05 -3.50 -4.71
N SER A 31 -10.92 -4.39 -4.24
CA SER A 31 -12.12 -4.02 -3.46
C SER A 31 -11.85 -3.73 -1.98
N PHE A 32 -10.63 -3.99 -1.49
CA PHE A 32 -10.26 -3.84 -0.08
C PHE A 32 -9.29 -2.69 0.18
N ILE A 33 -8.55 -2.25 -0.85
CA ILE A 33 -7.45 -1.29 -0.72
C ILE A 33 -7.95 0.15 -0.82
N ASP A 34 -7.26 1.05 -0.12
CA ASP A 34 -7.48 2.49 -0.21
C ASP A 34 -6.53 3.12 -1.24
N PHE A 35 -5.37 2.50 -1.49
CA PHE A 35 -4.36 2.97 -2.43
C PHE A 35 -3.66 1.80 -3.14
N LYS A 36 -3.33 1.98 -4.42
CA LYS A 36 -2.51 1.04 -5.19
C LYS A 36 -1.27 1.78 -5.68
N THR A 37 -0.09 1.20 -5.46
CA THR A 37 1.15 1.85 -5.89
C THR A 37 1.27 1.88 -7.41
N SER A 38 2.05 2.84 -7.91
CA SER A 38 2.41 2.90 -9.33
C SER A 38 3.52 1.92 -9.71
N LYS A 39 4.31 1.46 -8.74
CA LYS A 39 5.39 0.47 -8.92
C LYS A 39 4.97 -0.93 -8.51
N LYS A 40 5.60 -1.94 -9.12
CA LYS A 40 5.44 -3.35 -8.76
C LYS A 40 6.16 -3.73 -7.47
N GLY A 41 5.76 -4.86 -6.90
CA GLY A 41 6.49 -5.52 -5.80
C GLY A 41 7.96 -5.74 -6.16
N GLY A 42 8.87 -5.41 -5.25
CA GLY A 42 10.32 -5.50 -5.50
C GLY A 42 10.91 -4.40 -6.40
N GLU A 43 10.08 -3.65 -7.15
CA GLU A 43 10.52 -2.58 -8.05
C GLU A 43 10.40 -1.18 -7.41
N GLY A 44 10.38 -1.11 -6.08
CA GLY A 44 10.36 0.14 -5.33
C GLY A 44 8.99 0.61 -4.85
N ALA A 45 7.96 -0.24 -4.87
CA ALA A 45 6.64 0.08 -4.31
C ALA A 45 6.69 0.50 -2.82
N VAL A 46 7.50 -0.16 -1.99
CA VAL A 46 7.70 0.25 -0.59
C VAL A 46 8.31 1.65 -0.52
N ARG A 47 9.31 1.94 -1.37
CA ARG A 47 9.98 3.23 -1.41
C ARG A 47 9.01 4.35 -1.81
N GLU A 48 8.15 4.11 -2.78
CA GLU A 48 7.08 5.04 -3.17
C GLU A 48 6.20 5.44 -1.98
N ILE A 49 5.78 4.47 -1.17
CA ILE A 49 4.99 4.73 0.05
C ILE A 49 5.81 5.48 1.10
N CYS A 50 7.07 5.11 1.31
CA CYS A 50 7.94 5.83 2.25
C CYS A 50 8.13 7.30 1.84
N ASP A 51 8.34 7.57 0.56
CA ASP A 51 8.48 8.94 0.05
C ASP A 51 7.20 9.76 0.29
N LEU A 52 6.02 9.18 0.07
CA LEU A 52 4.73 9.84 0.34
C LEU A 52 4.56 10.17 1.83
N VAL A 53 4.92 9.25 2.73
CA VAL A 53 4.83 9.48 4.18
C VAL A 53 5.79 10.58 4.63
N VAL A 54 7.05 10.53 4.18
CA VAL A 54 8.05 11.55 4.51
C VAL A 54 7.65 12.92 3.96
N TYR A 55 7.18 12.96 2.70
CA TYR A 55 6.71 14.19 2.07
C TYR A 55 5.57 14.81 2.88
N HIS A 56 4.57 14.02 3.29
CA HIS A 56 3.47 14.51 4.10
C HIS A 56 3.94 15.06 5.46
N ASN A 57 4.80 14.32 6.18
CA ASN A 57 5.29 14.74 7.50
C ASN A 57 6.15 16.00 7.46
N ASN A 58 6.86 16.26 6.36
CA ASN A 58 7.73 17.44 6.20
C ASN A 58 6.98 18.68 5.68
N ILE A 59 5.70 18.56 5.29
CA ILE A 59 4.86 19.72 4.95
C ILE A 59 4.31 20.40 6.21
N ASP A 60 4.30 19.69 7.34
CA ASP A 60 3.81 20.19 8.63
C ASP A 60 4.89 20.91 9.46
N GLU A 61 6.11 21.08 8.92
CA GLU A 61 7.19 21.96 9.44
C GLU A 61 7.26 23.29 8.67
#